data_AF-A0A699ZG32-F1
#
_entry.id   AF-A0A699ZG32-F1
#
_cell.length_a   1.000
_cell.length_b   1.000
_cell.length_c   1.000
_cell.angle_alpha   90.00
_cell.angle_beta   90.00
_cell.angle_gamma   90.00
#
_symmetry.space_group_name_H-M   'P 1'
#
loop_
_entity.id
_entity.type
_entity.pdbx_description
1 polymer ?
#
loop_
_entity_poly.entity_id
_entity_poly.type
_entity_poly.pdbx_seq_one_letter_code
_entity_poly.pdbx_strand_id
1 'polypeptide(L)'
;RVAERVRAMARLRLQQPLWHLLLRSGFSLLLHGLGSKRRLLSDFAHSALTDGAVVVINGWLPSVTAHKILLAAASAITGRALPKTTSGAELLSSVQQDA
;
A
#
# COMPACT_ATOMS: atom_id res chain seq x y z
N ARG A 1 27.53 -12.79 1.30
CA ARG A 1 26.12 -13.13 1.64
C ARG A 1 25.37 -12.07 2.46
N VAL A 2 25.69 -11.81 3.75
CA VAL A 2 24.94 -10.79 4.54
C VAL A 2 25.26 -9.36 4.07
N ALA A 3 26.54 -9.05 3.89
CA ALA A 3 26.97 -7.74 3.41
C ALA A 3 26.37 -7.37 2.04
N GLU A 4 26.27 -8.34 1.11
CA GLU A 4 25.65 -8.13 -0.20
C GLU A 4 24.16 -7.83 -0.08
N ARG A 5 23.42 -8.53 0.78
CA ARG A 5 22.00 -8.25 1.04
C ARG A 5 21.80 -6.85 1.61
N VAL A 6 22.65 -6.44 2.52
CA VAL A 6 22.62 -5.08 3.10
C VAL A 6 22.90 -4.04 2.02
N ARG A 7 23.91 -4.25 1.17
CA ARG A 7 24.21 -3.35 0.04
C ARG A 7 23.06 -3.28 -0.96
N ALA A 8 22.46 -4.41 -1.29
CA ALA A 8 21.30 -4.46 -2.19
C ALA A 8 20.10 -3.71 -1.60
N MET A 9 19.80 -3.90 -0.30
CA MET A 9 18.74 -3.14 0.38
C MET A 9 19.06 -1.64 0.43
N ALA A 10 20.32 -1.26 0.69
CA ALA A 10 20.73 0.15 0.71
C ALA A 10 20.52 0.80 -0.66
N ARG A 11 20.89 0.11 -1.75
CA ARG A 11 20.67 0.60 -3.12
C ARG A 11 19.18 0.81 -3.42
N LEU A 12 18.32 -0.10 -3.00
CA LEU A 12 16.87 0.02 -3.19
C LEU A 12 16.29 1.17 -2.37
N ARG A 13 16.79 1.41 -1.15
CA ARG A 13 16.38 2.56 -0.33
C ARG A 13 16.70 3.90 -1.00
N LEU A 14 17.85 3.99 -1.68
CA LEU A 14 18.22 5.19 -2.44
C LEU A 14 17.27 5.49 -3.62
N GLN A 15 16.51 4.50 -4.09
CA GLN A 15 15.54 4.69 -5.18
C GLN A 15 14.13 5.09 -4.72
N GLN A 16 13.88 5.15 -3.41
CA GLN A 16 12.56 5.54 -2.88
C GLN A 16 12.06 6.90 -3.38
N PRO A 17 12.89 7.96 -3.55
CA PRO A 17 12.40 9.22 -4.11
C PRO A 17 11.91 9.10 -5.55
N LEU A 18 12.58 8.28 -6.37
CA LEU A 18 12.15 8.01 -7.74
C LEU A 18 10.82 7.25 -7.75
N TRP A 19 10.65 6.28 -6.85
CA TRP A 19 9.40 5.56 -6.70
C TRP A 19 8.24 6.48 -6.31
N HIS A 20 8.47 7.41 -5.38
CA HIS A 20 7.48 8.42 -5.02
C HIS A 20 7.09 9.30 -6.21
N LEU A 21 8.07 9.78 -6.98
CA LEU A 21 7.82 10.55 -8.20
C LEU A 21 6.98 9.78 -9.24
N LEU A 22 7.32 8.51 -9.49
CA LEU A 22 6.57 7.65 -10.40
C LEU A 22 5.12 7.45 -9.93
N LEU A 23 4.90 7.22 -8.63
CA LEU A 23 3.56 7.09 -8.05
C LEU A 23 2.75 8.40 -8.22
N ARG A 24 3.36 9.55 -7.95
CA ARG A 24 2.72 10.87 -8.17
C ARG A 24 2.42 11.16 -9.64
N SER A 25 3.15 10.52 -10.55
CA SER A 25 2.94 10.64 -12.00
C SER A 25 1.87 9.67 -12.53
N GLY A 26 1.21 8.90 -11.65
CA GLY A 26 0.14 7.97 -11.99
C GLY A 26 0.62 6.56 -12.38
N PHE A 27 1.90 6.24 -12.21
CA PHE A 27 2.40 4.88 -12.45
C PHE A 27 2.15 3.97 -11.25
N SER A 28 1.97 2.68 -11.53
CA SER A 28 2.00 1.62 -10.50
C SER A 28 3.40 1.00 -10.43
N LEU A 29 3.84 0.65 -9.22
CA LEU A 29 5.15 0.03 -8.99
C LEU A 29 5.02 -1.47 -8.69
N LEU A 30 5.85 -2.28 -9.35
CA LEU A 30 5.97 -3.72 -9.07
C LEU A 30 7.41 -4.04 -8.67
N LEU A 31 7.63 -4.40 -7.41
CA LEU A 31 8.93 -4.82 -6.91
C LEU A 31 9.05 -6.35 -6.98
N HIS A 32 9.98 -6.85 -7.79
CA HIS A 32 10.27 -8.28 -7.92
C HIS A 32 11.69 -8.61 -7.41
N GLY A 33 11.99 -9.90 -7.28
CA GLY A 33 13.31 -10.39 -6.84
C GLY A 33 13.25 -11.35 -5.65
N LEU A 34 14.40 -11.96 -5.36
CA LEU A 34 14.58 -13.01 -4.36
C LEU A 34 14.40 -12.49 -2.93
N GLY A 35 13.62 -13.22 -2.13
CA GLY A 35 13.42 -12.95 -0.71
C GLY A 35 12.31 -11.94 -0.38
N SER A 36 12.12 -11.75 0.92
CA SER A 36 11.06 -10.88 1.46
C SER A 36 11.40 -9.41 1.29
N LYS A 37 10.53 -8.71 0.56
CA LYS A 37 10.58 -7.25 0.35
C LYS A 37 9.76 -6.48 1.38
N ARG A 38 9.15 -7.18 2.36
CA ARG A 38 8.22 -6.60 3.34
C ARG A 38 8.83 -5.44 4.12
N ARG A 39 10.07 -5.59 4.60
CA ARG A 39 10.76 -4.51 5.35
C ARG A 39 10.98 -3.27 4.49
N LEU A 40 11.45 -3.45 3.26
CA LEU A 40 11.68 -2.36 2.32
C LEU A 40 10.38 -1.59 2.00
N LEU A 41 9.28 -2.31 1.76
CA LEU A 41 7.97 -1.71 1.49
C LEU A 41 7.38 -1.04 2.74
N SER A 42 7.56 -1.64 3.92
CA SER A 42 7.16 -1.03 5.18
C SER A 42 7.94 0.27 5.42
N ASP A 43 9.25 0.27 5.24
CA ASP A 43 10.08 1.46 5.37
C ASP A 43 9.60 2.54 4.40
N PHE A 44 9.39 2.20 3.12
CA PHE A 44 8.91 3.12 2.09
C PHE A 44 7.54 3.74 2.42
N ALA A 45 6.61 2.93 2.94
CA ALA A 45 5.29 3.39 3.35
C ALA A 45 5.35 4.43 4.49
N HIS A 46 6.29 4.30 5.43
CA HIS A 46 6.42 5.24 6.55
C HIS A 46 7.30 6.45 6.21
N SER A 47 8.32 6.29 5.35
CA SER A 47 9.30 7.34 5.06
C SER A 47 8.90 8.27 3.92
N ALA A 48 8.28 7.73 2.87
CA ALA A 48 8.09 8.45 1.61
C ALA A 48 6.63 8.80 1.31
N LEU A 49 5.67 8.00 1.78
CA LEU A 49 4.24 8.21 1.54
C LEU A 49 3.58 8.98 2.70
N THR A 50 4.12 10.15 3.03
CA THR A 50 3.62 11.00 4.13
C THR A 50 2.56 12.02 3.69
N ASP A 51 2.30 12.09 2.38
CA ASP A 51 1.45 13.07 1.72
C ASP A 51 -0.01 12.63 1.51
N GLY A 52 -0.39 11.46 2.01
CA GLY A 52 -1.76 10.95 1.86
C GLY A 52 -2.11 9.76 2.74
N ALA A 53 -3.31 9.21 2.51
CA ALA A 53 -3.77 8.00 3.19
C ALA A 53 -3.04 6.76 2.65
N VAL A 54 -2.43 5.98 3.54
CA VAL A 54 -1.69 4.76 3.18
C VAL A 54 -2.41 3.54 3.74
N VAL A 55 -2.74 2.59 2.87
CA VAL A 55 -3.35 1.31 3.24
C VAL A 55 -2.36 0.18 2.97
N VAL A 56 -1.94 -0.52 4.03
CA VAL A 56 -1.01 -1.65 3.93
C VAL A 56 -1.77 -2.96 3.92
N ILE A 57 -1.63 -3.72 2.83
CA ILE A 57 -2.33 -5.01 2.64
C ILE A 57 -1.33 -6.16 2.71
N ASN A 58 -1.52 -7.07 3.66
CA ASN A 58 -0.71 -8.28 3.80
C ASN A 58 -1.26 -9.43 2.94
N GLY A 59 -0.99 -9.39 1.63
CA GLY A 59 -1.55 -10.36 0.67
C GLY A 59 -1.11 -11.82 0.83
N TRP A 60 -0.12 -12.11 1.69
CA TRP A 60 0.28 -13.48 2.03
C TRP A 60 -0.66 -14.13 3.05
N LEU A 61 -1.56 -13.37 3.66
CA LEU A 61 -2.50 -13.86 4.66
C LEU A 61 -3.75 -14.44 3.97
N PRO A 62 -4.07 -15.74 4.15
CA PRO A 62 -5.20 -16.38 3.46
C PRO A 62 -6.57 -15.79 3.81
N SER A 63 -6.69 -15.08 4.93
CA SER A 63 -7.94 -14.48 5.38
C SER A 63 -8.27 -13.14 4.73
N VAL A 64 -7.34 -12.57 3.94
CA VAL A 64 -7.54 -11.30 3.21
C VAL A 64 -8.35 -11.58 1.94
N THR A 65 -9.50 -10.92 1.83
CA THR A 65 -10.37 -10.98 0.65
C THR A 65 -10.42 -9.62 -0.02
N ALA A 66 -10.77 -9.59 -1.32
CA ALA A 66 -10.94 -8.34 -2.06
C ALA A 66 -11.97 -7.41 -1.39
N HIS A 67 -13.07 -7.96 -0.85
CA HIS A 67 -14.06 -7.21 -0.10
C HIS A 67 -13.47 -6.51 1.14
N LYS A 68 -12.65 -7.22 1.93
CA LYS A 68 -11.96 -6.63 3.09
C LYS A 68 -10.98 -5.53 2.70
N ILE A 69 -10.30 -5.68 1.56
CA ILE A 69 -9.39 -4.66 1.02
C ILE A 69 -10.18 -3.40 0.66
N LEU A 70 -11.27 -3.54 -0.09
CA LEU A 70 -12.13 -2.42 -0.49
C LEU A 70 -12.75 -1.73 0.73
N LEU A 71 -13.24 -2.50 1.70
CA LEU A 71 -13.80 -1.96 2.94
C LEU A 71 -12.77 -1.16 3.73
N ALA A 72 -11.53 -1.66 3.83
CA ALA A 72 -10.44 -0.96 4.52
C ALA A 72 -10.04 0.34 3.80
N ALA A 73 -9.97 0.33 2.47
CA ALA A 73 -9.68 1.51 1.68
C ALA A 73 -10.79 2.57 1.80
N ALA A 74 -12.05 2.16 1.65
CA ALA A 74 -13.20 3.06 1.79
C ALA A 74 -13.29 3.66 3.21
N SER A 75 -13.05 2.86 4.24
CA SER A 75 -13.05 3.36 5.63
C SER A 75 -11.90 4.35 5.88
N ALA A 76 -10.73 4.13 5.26
CA ALA A 76 -9.59 5.03 5.38
C ALA A 76 -9.81 6.38 4.66
N ILE A 77 -10.50 6.37 3.51
CA ILE A 77 -10.83 7.57 2.74
C ILE A 77 -11.94 8.37 3.42
N THR A 78 -13.01 7.70 3.84
CA THR A 78 -14.20 8.34 4.43
C THR A 78 -14.04 8.70 5.91
N GLY A 79 -12.96 8.25 6.56
CA GLY A 79 -12.71 8.48 8.00
C GLY A 79 -13.72 7.80 8.94
N ARG A 80 -14.61 6.95 8.43
CA ARG A 80 -15.63 6.22 9.20
C ARG A 80 -15.46 4.70 9.10
N ALA A 81 -15.79 4.00 10.18
CA ALA A 81 -15.84 2.54 10.18
C ALA A 81 -17.09 2.06 9.43
N LEU A 82 -16.90 1.50 8.24
CA LEU A 82 -18.00 0.93 7.44
C LEU A 82 -18.35 -0.49 7.92
N PRO A 83 -19.64 -0.87 7.93
CA PRO A 83 -20.07 -2.22 8.28
C PRO A 83 -19.43 -3.30 7.40
N LYS A 84 -19.14 -4.46 7.99
CA LYS A 84 -18.64 -5.63 7.24
C LYS A 84 -19.66 -6.20 6.24
N THR A 85 -20.93 -5.81 6.37
CA THR A 85 -22.04 -6.21 5.50
C THR A 85 -22.27 -5.26 4.33
N THR A 86 -21.54 -4.14 4.26
CA THR A 86 -21.73 -3.14 3.21
C THR A 86 -21.47 -3.74 1.85
N SER A 87 -22.46 -3.61 0.97
CA SER A 87 -22.37 -4.13 -0.39
C SER A 87 -21.35 -3.34 -1.21
N GLY A 88 -20.83 -3.94 -2.29
CA GLY A 88 -19.88 -3.24 -3.17
C GLY A 88 -20.42 -1.92 -3.74
N ALA A 89 -21.72 -1.87 -4.03
CA ALA A 89 -22.37 -0.65 -4.54
C ALA A 89 -22.44 0.47 -3.49
N GLU A 90 -22.71 0.12 -2.22
CA GLU A 90 -22.72 1.05 -1.10
C GLU A 90 -21.32 1.58 -0.75
N LEU A 91 -20.28 0.74 -0.95
CA LEU A 91 -18.89 1.19 -0.78
C LEU A 91 -18.50 2.22 -1.83
N LEU A 92 -18.94 2.06 -3.08
CA LEU A 92 -18.64 3.02 -4.13
C LEU A 92 -19.39 4.34 -3.94
N SER A 93 -20.68 4.28 -3.58
CA SER A 93 -21.46 5.48 -3.32
C SER A 93 -20.94 6.27 -2.12
N SER A 94 -20.49 5.59 -1.06
CA SER A 94 -19.88 6.25 0.11
C SER A 94 -18.56 6.93 -0.21
N VAL A 95 -17.74 6.39 -1.10
CA VAL A 95 -16.49 7.03 -1.54
C VAL A 95 -16.77 8.23 -2.46
N GLN A 96 -17.78 8.15 -3.33
CA GLN A 96 -18.14 9.22 -4.27
C GLN A 96 -18.77 10.46 -3.60
N GLN A 97 -19.39 10.30 -2.43
CA GLN A 97 -20.00 11.42 -1.70
C GLN A 97 -18.98 12.30 -0.96
N ASP A 98 -17.81 11.73 -0.62
CA ASP A 98 -16.75 12.38 0.17
C ASP A 98 -15.56 12.83 -0.70
N ALA A 99 -15.61 12.63 -2.03
CA ALA A 99 -14.60 13.05 -3.01
C ALA A 99 -15.01 14.34 -3.74
#